data_AF-W0F348-F1
#
_entry.id   AF-W0F348-F1
#
_cell.length_a   1.000
_cell.length_b   1.000
_cell.length_c   1.000
_cell.angle_alpha   90.00
_cell.angle_beta   90.00
_cell.angle_gamma   90.00
#
_symmetry.space_group_name_H-M   'P 1'
#
loop_
_entity.id
_entity.type
_entity.pdbx_description
1 polymer ?
#
loop_
_entity_poly.entity_id
_entity_poly.type
_entity_poly.pdbx_seq_one_letter_code
_entity_poly.pdbx_strand_id
1 'polypeptide(L)'
;MEKNLYRSVRFLTAYAIISSLGFAFALLSFTNDRRLYADEITAKKINITGEDGSLRLVLSNEHRQHPGRMDGKDIPARQRPAGIIFFNTQGDECGGLVFGVDKEKGRIQNEMVFTMDNYRDDQVVMLLNSETYKEGRPVITRGLAFNEYPEGTSLMTRHDKFQQLEHIKDTAEKNRKIKSLIEKEGGKRRVFIGRNADQATGLFLFDKQGKPKMKIYIDDSGAPKMEILDENGKTKEMLGQFP
;
A
#
# COMPACT_ATOMS: atom_id res chain seq x y z
N MET A 1 14.87 -75.03 -30.11
CA MET A 1 14.83 -74.48 -28.73
C MET A 1 15.72 -73.25 -28.58
N GLU A 2 17.00 -73.33 -28.96
CA GLU A 2 17.97 -72.21 -28.83
C GLU A 2 17.58 -70.92 -29.57
N LYS A 3 17.11 -70.99 -30.83
CA LYS A 3 16.69 -69.79 -31.59
C LYS A 3 15.58 -68.98 -30.91
N ASN A 4 14.67 -69.66 -30.19
CA ASN A 4 13.60 -68.99 -29.43
C ASN A 4 14.16 -68.35 -28.16
N LEU A 5 15.12 -69.01 -27.49
CA LEU A 5 15.81 -68.46 -26.33
C LEU A 5 16.60 -67.18 -26.68
N TYR A 6 17.36 -67.19 -27.79
CA TYR A 6 18.06 -65.99 -28.27
C TYR A 6 17.12 -64.82 -28.59
N ARG A 7 15.94 -65.10 -29.17
CA ARG A 7 14.92 -64.07 -29.43
C ARG A 7 14.34 -63.50 -28.14
N SER A 8 14.01 -64.36 -27.17
CA SER A 8 13.49 -63.94 -25.86
C SER A 8 14.51 -63.13 -25.07
N VAL A 9 15.79 -63.54 -25.06
CA VAL A 9 16.86 -62.78 -24.41
C VAL A 9 17.03 -61.42 -25.06
N ARG A 10 17.07 -61.34 -26.40
CA ARG A 10 17.17 -60.04 -27.11
C ARG A 10 15.99 -59.12 -26.82
N PHE A 11 14.78 -59.67 -26.73
CA PHE A 11 13.60 -58.91 -26.34
C PHE A 11 13.70 -58.38 -24.90
N LEU A 12 14.11 -59.24 -23.95
CA LEU A 12 14.25 -58.85 -22.55
C LEU A 12 15.37 -57.82 -22.36
N THR A 13 16.49 -57.96 -23.06
CA THR A 13 17.58 -56.97 -23.08
C THR A 13 17.09 -55.64 -23.63
N ALA A 14 16.35 -55.65 -24.75
CA ALA A 14 15.77 -54.43 -25.31
C ALA A 14 14.77 -53.77 -24.35
N TYR A 15 13.91 -54.56 -23.71
CA TYR A 15 12.97 -54.08 -22.70
C TYR A 15 13.69 -53.45 -21.51
N ALA A 16 14.73 -54.10 -20.98
CA ALA A 16 15.52 -53.59 -19.86
C ALA A 16 16.23 -52.27 -20.20
N ILE A 17 16.78 -52.14 -21.41
CA ILE A 17 17.40 -50.90 -21.87
C ILE A 17 16.36 -49.79 -22.00
N ILE A 18 15.24 -50.05 -22.68
CA ILE A 18 14.19 -49.04 -22.92
C ILE A 18 13.56 -48.60 -21.60
N SER A 19 13.26 -49.54 -20.70
CA SER A 19 12.70 -49.21 -19.37
C SER A 19 13.68 -48.45 -18.49
N SER A 20 14.98 -48.81 -18.52
CA SER A 20 16.02 -48.07 -17.77
C SER A 20 16.21 -46.66 -18.31
N LEU A 21 16.18 -46.47 -19.63
CA LEU A 21 16.23 -45.15 -20.26
C LEU A 21 14.98 -44.32 -19.93
N GLY A 22 13.79 -44.93 -19.98
CA GLY A 22 12.55 -44.27 -19.59
C GLY A 22 12.55 -43.84 -18.12
N PHE A 23 13.09 -44.68 -17.23
CA PHE A 23 13.22 -44.36 -15.80
C PHE A 23 14.24 -43.24 -15.55
N ALA A 24 15.40 -43.28 -16.21
CA ALA A 24 16.40 -42.21 -16.13
C ALA A 24 15.86 -40.87 -16.66
N PHE A 25 15.09 -40.90 -17.76
CA PHE A 25 14.43 -39.71 -18.30
C PHE A 25 13.38 -39.13 -17.33
N ALA A 26 12.61 -40.00 -16.67
CA ALA A 26 11.67 -39.60 -15.64
C ALA A 26 12.39 -38.92 -14.46
N LEU A 27 13.51 -39.48 -13.98
CA LEU A 27 14.31 -38.89 -12.90
C LEU A 27 14.89 -37.52 -13.27
N LEU A 28 15.37 -37.35 -14.51
CA LEU A 28 15.92 -36.07 -14.99
C LEU A 28 14.82 -35.01 -15.24
N SER A 29 13.58 -35.42 -15.46
CA SER A 29 12.45 -34.50 -15.66
C SER A 29 12.03 -33.74 -14.38
N PHE A 30 12.51 -34.17 -13.20
CA PHE A 30 12.20 -33.53 -11.92
C PHE A 30 13.11 -32.33 -11.60
N THR A 31 14.22 -32.13 -12.31
CA THR A 31 15.09 -30.95 -12.11
C THR A 31 14.59 -29.82 -13.00
N ASN A 32 13.56 -29.10 -12.55
CA ASN A 32 12.95 -28.04 -13.32
C ASN A 32 13.32 -26.68 -12.70
N ASP A 33 14.39 -26.06 -13.21
CA ASP A 33 14.69 -24.64 -12.97
C ASP A 33 13.62 -23.82 -13.70
N ARG A 34 12.45 -23.65 -13.07
CA ARG A 34 11.27 -23.00 -13.65
C ARG A 34 11.47 -21.49 -13.71
N ARG A 35 12.30 -21.05 -14.65
CA ARG A 35 12.47 -19.63 -14.98
C ARG A 35 11.42 -19.23 -16.00
N LEU A 36 10.79 -18.08 -15.76
CA LEU A 36 9.92 -17.44 -16.73
C LEU A 36 10.76 -16.49 -17.59
N TYR A 37 10.87 -16.78 -18.88
CA TYR A 37 11.39 -15.87 -19.88
C TYR A 37 10.23 -15.46 -20.78
N ALA A 38 9.89 -14.18 -20.79
CA ALA A 38 8.81 -13.63 -21.60
C ALA A 38 9.13 -12.18 -21.96
N ASP A 39 8.82 -11.79 -23.20
CA ASP A 39 8.92 -10.39 -23.63
C ASP A 39 7.80 -9.54 -23.00
N GLU A 40 6.63 -10.13 -22.78
CA GLU A 40 5.46 -9.48 -22.17
C GLU A 40 4.71 -10.44 -21.23
N ILE A 41 4.18 -9.89 -20.13
CA ILE A 41 3.30 -10.63 -19.20
C ILE A 41 1.98 -9.87 -19.05
N THR A 42 0.90 -10.44 -19.59
CA THR A 42 -0.47 -10.01 -19.31
C THR A 42 -1.05 -10.85 -18.18
N ALA A 43 -1.25 -10.25 -17.00
CA ALA A 43 -1.73 -10.94 -15.81
C ALA A 43 -2.69 -10.08 -14.98
N LYS A 44 -3.62 -10.73 -14.26
CA LYS A 44 -4.50 -10.05 -13.29
C LYS A 44 -3.80 -9.80 -11.96
N LYS A 45 -2.79 -10.61 -11.63
CA LYS A 45 -2.02 -10.59 -10.38
C LYS A 45 -0.67 -11.26 -10.58
N ILE A 46 0.39 -10.68 -10.02
CA ILE A 46 1.74 -11.22 -9.94
C ILE A 46 2.17 -11.15 -8.48
N ASN A 47 2.61 -12.29 -7.93
CA ASN A 47 3.18 -12.38 -6.59
C ASN A 47 4.68 -12.61 -6.70
N ILE A 48 5.46 -11.86 -5.94
CA ILE A 48 6.87 -12.15 -5.67
C ILE A 48 6.97 -12.65 -4.24
N THR A 49 7.58 -13.82 -4.06
CA THR A 49 7.73 -14.50 -2.76
C THR A 49 9.20 -14.66 -2.40
N GLY A 50 9.50 -14.68 -1.10
CA GLY A 50 10.78 -15.17 -0.60
C GLY A 50 10.88 -16.69 -0.69
N GLU A 51 12.08 -17.21 -0.43
CA GLU A 51 12.36 -18.66 -0.37
C GLU A 51 11.58 -19.37 0.74
N ASP A 52 11.17 -18.62 1.77
CA ASP A 52 10.31 -19.09 2.86
C ASP A 52 8.81 -19.12 2.48
N GLY A 53 8.46 -18.75 1.24
CA GLY A 53 7.09 -18.67 0.74
C GLY A 53 6.31 -17.42 1.18
N SER A 54 6.91 -16.53 1.98
CA SER A 54 6.27 -15.28 2.38
C SER A 54 6.25 -14.26 1.23
N LEU A 55 5.26 -13.37 1.21
CA LEU A 55 5.15 -12.34 0.17
C LEU A 55 6.26 -11.29 0.32
N ARG A 56 6.67 -10.71 -0.81
CA ARG A 56 7.60 -9.56 -0.90
C ARG A 56 7.00 -8.43 -1.72
N LEU A 57 6.26 -8.79 -2.77
CA LEU A 57 5.56 -7.85 -3.63
C LEU A 57 4.29 -8.49 -4.19
N VAL A 58 3.19 -7.75 -4.23
CA VAL A 58 1.97 -8.14 -4.94
C VAL A 58 1.56 -7.03 -5.89
N LEU A 59 1.64 -7.27 -7.20
CA LEU A 59 1.06 -6.41 -8.24
C LEU A 59 -0.29 -6.99 -8.66
N SER A 60 -1.36 -6.22 -8.59
CA SER A 60 -2.70 -6.71 -8.98
C SER A 60 -3.68 -5.61 -9.35
N ASN A 61 -4.73 -6.02 -10.05
CA ASN A 61 -5.92 -5.19 -10.24
C ASN A 61 -6.74 -5.05 -8.94
N GLU A 62 -7.68 -4.11 -8.95
CA GLU A 62 -8.59 -3.76 -7.85
C GLU A 62 -9.42 -4.94 -7.31
N HIS A 63 -9.70 -5.93 -8.15
CA HIS A 63 -10.48 -7.12 -7.75
C HIS A 63 -9.64 -8.24 -7.12
N ARG A 64 -8.31 -8.18 -7.20
CA ARG A 64 -7.38 -9.21 -6.68
C ARG A 64 -6.34 -8.65 -5.71
N GLN A 65 -6.52 -7.40 -5.31
CA GLN A 65 -5.62 -6.69 -4.44
C GLN A 65 -5.45 -7.41 -3.10
N HIS A 66 -4.23 -7.41 -2.56
CA HIS A 66 -4.00 -7.95 -1.22
C HIS A 66 -4.68 -7.04 -0.18
N PRO A 67 -5.45 -7.59 0.78
CA PRO A 67 -6.16 -6.76 1.77
C PRO A 67 -5.19 -6.03 2.71
N GLY A 68 -4.04 -6.67 2.94
CA GLY A 68 -2.94 -6.27 3.80
C GLY A 68 -2.59 -7.38 4.76
N ARG A 69 -1.38 -7.37 5.31
CA ARG A 69 -0.92 -8.34 6.32
C ARG A 69 -0.15 -7.60 7.40
N MET A 70 -0.43 -7.94 8.66
CA MET A 70 0.26 -7.33 9.81
C MET A 70 0.38 -8.35 10.93
N ASP A 71 1.53 -8.41 11.60
CA ASP A 71 1.82 -9.38 12.66
C ASP A 71 1.52 -10.83 12.23
N GLY A 72 1.83 -11.17 10.97
CA GLY A 72 1.61 -12.48 10.38
C GLY A 72 0.14 -12.82 10.08
N LYS A 73 -0.79 -11.87 10.22
CA LYS A 73 -2.23 -12.08 9.98
C LYS A 73 -2.71 -11.23 8.82
N ASP A 74 -3.48 -11.86 7.92
CA ASP A 74 -4.17 -11.12 6.87
C ASP A 74 -5.28 -10.26 7.47
N ILE A 75 -5.33 -9.02 7.00
CA ILE A 75 -6.41 -8.08 7.31
C ILE A 75 -7.67 -8.54 6.56
N PRO A 76 -8.89 -8.34 7.10
CA PRO A 76 -10.13 -8.64 6.39
C PRO A 76 -10.18 -8.02 5.00
N ALA A 77 -10.83 -8.74 4.06
CA ALA A 77 -10.99 -8.28 2.69
C ALA A 77 -11.67 -6.90 2.63
N ARG A 78 -11.09 -6.01 1.82
CA ARG A 78 -11.58 -4.65 1.59
C ARG A 78 -11.40 -4.24 0.14
N GLN A 79 -12.22 -3.30 -0.33
CA GLN A 79 -12.01 -2.68 -1.64
C GLN A 79 -10.78 -1.78 -1.57
N ARG A 80 -9.89 -1.93 -2.55
CA ARG A 80 -8.69 -1.11 -2.76
C ARG A 80 -8.49 -0.95 -4.27
N PRO A 81 -7.88 0.16 -4.72
CA PRO A 81 -7.49 0.30 -6.12
C PRO A 81 -6.47 -0.76 -6.56
N ALA A 82 -6.25 -0.82 -7.87
CA ALA A 82 -5.12 -1.53 -8.44
C ALA A 82 -3.79 -0.96 -7.91
N GLY A 83 -2.73 -1.77 -7.95
CA GLY A 83 -1.46 -1.34 -7.38
C GLY A 83 -0.49 -2.45 -7.03
N ILE A 84 0.59 -2.00 -6.38
CA ILE A 84 1.68 -2.80 -5.83
C ILE A 84 1.64 -2.69 -4.30
N ILE A 85 1.64 -3.82 -3.60
CA ILE A 85 1.80 -3.88 -2.14
C ILE A 85 3.18 -4.47 -1.83
N PHE A 86 3.93 -3.83 -0.95
CA PHE A 86 5.25 -4.27 -0.51
C PHE A 86 5.15 -4.97 0.84
N PHE A 87 5.93 -6.03 1.01
CA PHE A 87 5.99 -6.79 2.25
C PHE A 87 7.44 -6.89 2.74
N ASN A 88 7.63 -6.69 4.04
CA ASN A 88 8.93 -6.82 4.69
C ASN A 88 9.35 -8.30 4.82
N THR A 89 10.51 -8.58 5.42
CA THR A 89 11.03 -9.95 5.56
C THR A 89 10.20 -10.86 6.45
N GLN A 90 9.34 -10.30 7.31
CA GLN A 90 8.37 -11.04 8.12
C GLN A 90 7.09 -11.37 7.33
N GLY A 91 6.98 -10.84 6.11
CA GLY A 91 5.80 -10.99 5.27
C GLY A 91 4.68 -10.00 5.62
N ASP A 92 4.93 -8.96 6.42
CA ASP A 92 3.95 -7.93 6.75
C ASP A 92 4.00 -6.75 5.75
N GLU A 93 2.85 -6.16 5.44
CA GLU A 93 2.72 -4.97 4.59
C GLU A 93 3.56 -3.82 5.17
N CYS A 94 4.37 -3.17 4.32
CA CYS A 94 5.24 -2.07 4.72
C CYS A 94 5.15 -0.88 3.75
N GLY A 95 4.00 -0.74 3.08
CA GLY A 95 3.74 0.28 2.08
C GLY A 95 3.17 -0.27 0.79
N GLY A 96 2.86 0.65 -0.13
CA GLY A 96 2.30 0.29 -1.42
C GLY A 96 2.25 1.46 -2.39
N LEU A 97 2.13 1.15 -3.67
CA LEU A 97 1.74 2.08 -4.72
C LEU A 97 0.34 1.70 -5.17
N VAL A 98 -0.65 2.55 -4.91
CA VAL A 98 -2.01 2.38 -5.40
C VAL A 98 -2.33 3.42 -6.45
N PHE A 99 -3.14 3.04 -7.44
CA PHE A 99 -3.62 3.94 -8.47
C PHE A 99 -5.00 3.51 -8.96
N GLY A 100 -5.83 4.49 -9.27
CA GLY A 100 -7.18 4.20 -9.71
C GLY A 100 -7.96 5.45 -10.09
N VAL A 101 -9.06 5.20 -10.77
CA VAL A 101 -10.07 6.23 -11.05
C VAL A 101 -11.44 5.69 -10.67
N ASP A 102 -12.11 6.42 -9.79
CA ASP A 102 -13.50 6.17 -9.44
C ASP A 102 -14.40 7.23 -10.06
N LYS A 103 -15.47 6.77 -10.70
CA LYS A 103 -16.48 7.63 -11.33
C LYS A 103 -17.85 7.33 -10.72
N GLU A 104 -18.42 8.32 -10.06
CA GLU A 104 -19.74 8.23 -9.45
C GLU A 104 -20.53 9.49 -9.76
N LYS A 105 -21.68 9.37 -10.44
CA LYS A 105 -22.70 10.43 -10.68
C LYS A 105 -22.17 11.89 -10.55
N GLY A 106 -21.44 12.36 -11.58
CA GLY A 106 -20.94 13.75 -11.65
C GLY A 106 -19.67 14.05 -10.82
N ARG A 107 -19.10 13.03 -10.19
CA ARG A 107 -17.82 13.06 -9.46
C ARG A 107 -16.82 12.13 -10.13
N ILE A 108 -15.62 12.64 -10.36
CA ILE A 108 -14.46 11.84 -10.79
C ILE A 108 -13.39 11.99 -9.72
N GLN A 109 -12.85 10.87 -9.25
CA GLN A 109 -11.70 10.83 -8.34
C GLN A 109 -10.59 10.05 -9.02
N ASN A 110 -9.49 10.73 -9.32
CA ASN A 110 -8.25 10.12 -9.77
C ASN A 110 -7.26 10.12 -8.61
N GLU A 111 -6.65 8.97 -8.34
CA GLU A 111 -5.61 8.86 -7.32
C GLU A 111 -4.42 8.04 -7.78
N MET A 112 -3.24 8.49 -7.36
CA MET A 112 -2.01 7.73 -7.38
C MET A 112 -1.25 8.07 -6.10
N VAL A 113 -1.03 7.08 -5.26
CA VAL A 113 -0.42 7.27 -3.94
C VAL A 113 0.63 6.20 -3.73
N PHE A 114 1.87 6.63 -3.46
CA PHE A 114 2.95 5.78 -3.01
C PHE A 114 3.19 6.03 -1.53
N THR A 115 3.19 4.97 -0.73
CA THR A 115 3.32 5.06 0.71
C THR A 115 4.39 4.14 1.26
N MET A 116 5.02 4.58 2.33
CA MET A 116 5.87 3.79 3.19
C MET A 116 5.27 3.78 4.58
N ASP A 117 5.07 2.59 5.10
CA ASP A 117 4.42 2.38 6.39
C ASP A 117 5.48 2.30 7.49
N ASN A 118 5.11 2.68 8.71
CA ASN A 118 5.98 2.45 9.85
C ASN A 118 6.05 0.94 10.15
N TYR A 119 7.06 0.51 10.91
CA TYR A 119 7.06 -0.87 11.38
C TYR A 119 5.86 -1.11 12.32
N ARG A 120 4.99 -2.05 11.94
CA ARG A 120 3.72 -2.40 12.64
C ARG A 120 2.70 -1.27 12.74
N ASP A 121 2.88 -0.20 11.98
CA ASP A 121 1.93 0.89 11.91
C ASP A 121 1.76 1.32 10.45
N ASP A 122 0.97 2.35 10.21
CA ASP A 122 0.54 2.77 8.88
C ASP A 122 1.45 3.89 8.34
N GLN A 123 1.03 4.47 7.23
CA GLN A 123 1.77 5.38 6.36
C GLN A 123 2.45 6.55 7.09
N VAL A 124 3.79 6.57 7.09
CA VAL A 124 4.63 7.66 7.64
C VAL A 124 5.27 8.52 6.57
N VAL A 125 5.51 7.99 5.36
CA VAL A 125 5.95 8.78 4.21
C VAL A 125 4.99 8.52 3.07
N MET A 126 4.53 9.59 2.41
CA MET A 126 3.58 9.47 1.29
C MET A 126 3.92 10.45 0.19
N LEU A 127 3.98 9.95 -1.05
CA LEU A 127 3.91 10.75 -2.27
C LEU A 127 2.51 10.58 -2.87
N LEU A 128 1.77 11.66 -2.98
CA LEU A 128 0.36 11.63 -3.33
C LEU A 128 0.04 12.53 -4.52
N ASN A 129 -0.85 12.06 -5.39
CA ASN A 129 -1.60 12.87 -6.33
C ASN A 129 -3.07 12.43 -6.25
N SER A 130 -3.92 13.31 -5.74
CA SER A 130 -5.35 13.09 -5.60
C SER A 130 -6.09 14.25 -6.26
N GLU A 131 -6.98 13.92 -7.18
CA GLU A 131 -7.73 14.89 -7.96
C GLU A 131 -9.20 14.51 -7.89
N THR A 132 -10.00 15.35 -7.24
CA THR A 132 -11.45 15.20 -7.22
C THR A 132 -12.07 16.30 -8.06
N TYR A 133 -12.89 15.91 -9.03
CA TYR A 133 -13.67 16.82 -9.86
C TYR A 133 -15.13 16.63 -9.53
N LYS A 134 -15.79 17.68 -9.01
CA LYS A 134 -17.23 17.68 -8.75
C LYS A 134 -17.85 18.85 -9.50
N GLU A 135 -18.78 18.56 -10.41
CA GLU A 135 -19.47 19.60 -11.21
C GLU A 135 -18.48 20.57 -11.90
N GLY A 136 -17.35 20.05 -12.37
CA GLY A 136 -16.29 20.84 -13.02
C GLY A 136 -15.35 21.61 -12.09
N ARG A 137 -15.59 21.59 -10.77
CA ARG A 137 -14.68 22.22 -9.78
C ARG A 137 -13.62 21.21 -9.32
N PRO A 138 -12.33 21.48 -9.52
CA PRO A 138 -11.25 20.61 -9.08
C PRO A 138 -10.88 20.87 -7.62
N VAL A 139 -10.74 19.80 -6.84
CA VAL A 139 -10.07 19.78 -5.54
C VAL A 139 -8.86 18.86 -5.71
N ILE A 140 -7.67 19.46 -5.74
CA ILE A 140 -6.42 18.76 -6.05
C ILE A 140 -5.51 18.84 -4.84
N THR A 141 -5.07 17.68 -4.36
CA THR A 141 -3.97 17.57 -3.40
C THR A 141 -2.85 16.78 -4.04
N ARG A 142 -1.64 17.35 -4.09
CA ARG A 142 -0.46 16.63 -4.58
C ARG A 142 0.79 17.07 -3.87
N GLY A 143 1.65 16.12 -3.50
CA GLY A 143 2.86 16.44 -2.78
C GLY A 143 3.47 15.28 -1.98
N LEU A 144 4.40 15.65 -1.13
CA LEU A 144 5.09 14.78 -0.19
C LEU A 144 4.59 15.07 1.23
N ALA A 145 4.30 14.01 1.97
CA ALA A 145 3.82 14.09 3.35
C ALA A 145 4.64 13.20 4.27
N PHE A 146 4.94 13.72 5.46
CA PHE A 146 5.53 12.96 6.55
C PHE A 146 4.56 12.95 7.73
N ASN A 147 4.16 11.76 8.15
CA ASN A 147 3.36 11.54 9.35
C ASN A 147 4.20 10.87 10.43
N GLU A 148 3.71 10.98 11.66
CA GLU A 148 4.28 10.34 12.83
C GLU A 148 3.15 9.72 13.64
N TYR A 149 3.31 8.48 14.08
CA TYR A 149 2.35 7.82 14.96
C TYR A 149 2.81 7.93 16.42
N PRO A 150 1.90 8.06 17.39
CA PRO A 150 2.24 8.05 18.80
C PRO A 150 2.94 6.74 19.20
N GLU A 151 3.89 6.83 20.12
CA GLU A 151 4.57 5.64 20.67
C GLU A 151 3.60 4.77 21.49
N GLY A 152 3.88 3.46 21.55
CA GLY A 152 3.12 2.51 22.38
C GLY A 152 1.77 2.08 21.81
N THR A 153 1.48 2.40 20.55
CA THR A 153 0.34 1.87 19.80
C THR A 153 0.80 1.23 18.49
N SER A 154 -0.07 0.43 17.87
CA SER A 154 0.19 -0.22 16.58
C SER A 154 -1.09 -0.25 15.76
N LEU A 155 -0.98 -0.56 14.46
CA LEU A 155 -2.16 -0.69 13.58
C LEU A 155 -3.15 -1.72 14.14
N MET A 156 -2.66 -2.89 14.55
CA MET A 156 -3.51 -3.95 15.10
C MET A 156 -4.15 -3.56 16.43
N THR A 157 -3.39 -2.92 17.33
CA THR A 157 -3.93 -2.45 18.61
C THR A 157 -5.03 -1.40 18.41
N ARG A 158 -4.85 -0.49 17.45
CA ARG A 158 -5.87 0.51 17.09
C ARG A 158 -7.08 -0.14 16.44
N HIS A 159 -6.87 -1.12 15.56
CA HIS A 159 -7.94 -1.87 14.93
C HIS A 159 -8.86 -2.54 15.96
N ASP A 160 -8.28 -3.24 16.94
CA ASP A 160 -9.05 -3.91 18.00
C ASP A 160 -9.88 -2.91 18.83
N LYS A 161 -9.29 -1.74 19.15
CA LYS A 161 -10.01 -0.66 19.83
C LYS A 161 -11.17 -0.13 18.97
N PHE A 162 -10.98 0.07 17.67
CA PHE A 162 -12.07 0.49 16.78
C PHE A 162 -13.18 -0.56 16.72
N GLN A 163 -12.86 -1.84 16.61
CA GLN A 163 -13.85 -2.93 16.63
C GLN A 163 -14.69 -2.90 17.92
N GLN A 164 -14.05 -2.70 19.08
CA GLN A 164 -14.77 -2.55 20.35
C GLN A 164 -15.75 -1.36 20.34
N LEU A 165 -15.36 -0.24 19.72
CA LEU A 165 -16.20 0.94 19.63
C LEU A 165 -17.40 0.75 18.68
N GLU A 166 -17.29 -0.11 17.67
CA GLU A 166 -18.42 -0.39 16.76
C GLU A 166 -19.61 -1.07 17.46
N HIS A 167 -19.39 -1.74 18.59
CA HIS A 167 -20.46 -2.34 19.38
C HIS A 167 -21.27 -1.32 20.22
N ILE A 168 -20.87 -0.05 20.25
CA ILE A 168 -21.60 1.01 20.95
C ILE A 168 -22.84 1.40 20.14
N LYS A 169 -24.03 1.22 20.74
CA LYS A 169 -25.32 1.53 20.11
C LYS A 169 -25.59 3.04 20.00
N ASP A 170 -25.16 3.83 20.98
CA ASP A 170 -25.30 5.28 20.93
C ASP A 170 -24.29 5.87 19.93
N THR A 171 -24.78 6.33 18.80
CA THR A 171 -23.99 6.96 17.73
C THR A 171 -23.22 8.18 18.21
N ALA A 172 -23.78 9.02 19.08
CA ALA A 172 -23.12 10.24 19.55
C ALA A 172 -21.96 9.88 20.49
N GLU A 173 -22.16 8.92 21.38
CA GLU A 173 -21.11 8.40 22.25
C GLU A 173 -20.02 7.69 21.43
N LYS A 174 -20.41 6.82 20.48
CA LYS A 174 -19.49 6.13 19.59
C LYS A 174 -18.58 7.11 18.85
N ASN A 175 -19.17 8.12 18.20
CA ASN A 175 -18.42 9.13 17.46
C ASN A 175 -17.48 9.93 18.36
N ARG A 176 -17.89 10.26 19.58
CA ARG A 176 -17.03 10.95 20.56
C ARG A 176 -15.81 10.12 20.93
N LYS A 177 -16.01 8.81 21.19
CA LYS A 177 -14.91 7.89 21.54
C LYS A 177 -13.98 7.62 20.35
N ILE A 178 -14.53 7.44 19.15
CA ILE A 178 -13.74 7.32 17.90
C ILE A 178 -12.86 8.55 17.71
N LYS A 179 -13.44 9.75 17.84
CA LYS A 179 -12.69 11.00 17.73
C LYS A 179 -11.56 11.09 18.76
N SER A 180 -11.86 10.79 20.03
CA SER A 180 -10.85 10.79 21.09
C SER A 180 -9.72 9.79 20.84
N LEU A 181 -10.04 8.60 20.31
CA LEU A 181 -9.04 7.60 19.95
C LEU A 181 -8.15 8.08 18.79
N ILE A 182 -8.71 8.67 17.74
CA ILE A 182 -7.95 9.25 16.62
C ILE A 182 -7.07 10.42 17.09
N GLU A 183 -7.59 11.26 17.98
CA GLU A 183 -6.81 12.36 18.56
C GLU A 183 -5.62 11.85 19.38
N LYS A 184 -5.79 10.74 20.10
CA LYS A 184 -4.74 10.18 20.96
C LYS A 184 -3.74 9.29 20.21
N GLU A 185 -4.21 8.47 19.28
CA GLU A 185 -3.45 7.35 18.69
C GLU A 185 -3.35 7.41 17.17
N GLY A 186 -4.07 8.32 16.51
CA GLY A 186 -3.99 8.50 15.05
C GLY A 186 -2.70 9.20 14.61
N GLY A 187 -2.30 8.93 13.37
CA GLY A 187 -1.13 9.53 12.74
C GLY A 187 -1.24 11.05 12.67
N LYS A 188 -0.13 11.73 12.96
CA LYS A 188 -0.02 13.19 12.98
C LYS A 188 0.86 13.63 11.82
N ARG A 189 0.30 14.42 10.90
CA ARG A 189 1.10 15.10 9.87
C ARG A 189 2.14 15.97 10.58
N ARG A 190 3.40 15.89 10.16
CA ARG A 190 4.52 16.73 10.66
C ARG A 190 5.01 17.71 9.60
N VAL A 191 5.06 17.24 8.37
CA VAL A 191 5.49 18.01 7.21
C VAL A 191 4.59 17.70 6.02
N PHE A 192 4.20 18.72 5.28
CA PHE A 192 3.63 18.57 3.94
C PHE A 192 4.30 19.55 2.99
N ILE A 193 4.69 19.06 1.81
CA ILE A 193 5.27 19.85 0.73
C ILE A 193 4.44 19.59 -0.53
N GLY A 194 3.77 20.61 -1.04
CA GLY A 194 2.98 20.48 -2.26
C GLY A 194 1.75 21.39 -2.26
N ARG A 195 0.80 21.07 -3.14
CA ARG A 195 -0.49 21.75 -3.27
C ARG A 195 -1.51 21.10 -2.35
N ASN A 196 -2.10 21.88 -1.45
CA ASN A 196 -3.19 21.43 -0.60
C ASN A 196 -4.56 21.67 -1.28
N ALA A 197 -5.63 21.18 -0.65
CA ALA A 197 -7.00 21.34 -1.15
C ALA A 197 -7.45 22.81 -1.23
N ASP A 198 -6.87 23.68 -0.39
CA ASP A 198 -7.11 25.12 -0.38
C ASP A 198 -6.27 25.87 -1.44
N GLN A 199 -5.74 25.13 -2.43
CA GLN A 199 -4.98 25.61 -3.58
C GLN A 199 -3.61 26.26 -3.28
N ALA A 200 -3.31 26.53 -2.01
CA ALA A 200 -1.98 26.95 -1.56
C ALA A 200 -0.93 25.87 -1.88
N THR A 201 0.18 26.31 -2.47
CA THR A 201 1.32 25.45 -2.80
C THR A 201 2.53 25.87 -1.97
N GLY A 202 3.09 24.95 -1.19
CA GLY A 202 4.18 25.31 -0.28
C GLY A 202 4.63 24.22 0.68
N LEU A 203 5.35 24.66 1.71
CA LEU A 203 5.78 23.89 2.87
C LEU A 203 4.89 24.21 4.08
N PHE A 204 4.36 23.18 4.71
CA PHE A 204 3.49 23.28 5.87
C PHE A 204 4.06 22.41 7.00
N LEU A 205 4.27 23.03 8.16
CA LEU A 205 4.87 22.40 9.33
C LEU A 205 3.85 22.33 10.46
N PHE A 206 3.85 21.20 11.15
CA PHE A 206 2.85 20.87 12.16
C PHE A 206 3.52 20.43 13.47
N ASP A 207 2.88 20.72 14.60
CA ASP A 207 3.33 20.25 15.90
C ASP A 207 3.06 18.74 16.12
N LYS A 208 3.46 18.24 17.29
CA LYS A 208 3.28 16.84 17.69
C LYS A 208 1.81 16.41 17.85
N GLN A 209 0.87 17.36 17.88
CA GLN A 209 -0.57 17.09 17.85
C GLN A 209 -1.13 17.12 16.42
N GLY A 210 -0.31 17.43 15.41
CA GLY A 210 -0.73 17.62 14.03
C GLY A 210 -1.38 18.98 13.76
N LYS A 211 -1.20 19.97 14.66
CA LYS A 211 -1.71 21.33 14.44
C LYS A 211 -0.72 22.15 13.63
N PRO A 212 -1.15 22.92 12.61
CA PRO A 212 -0.26 23.79 11.84
C PRO A 212 0.45 24.81 12.74
N LYS A 213 1.76 25.00 12.52
CA LYS A 213 2.59 25.98 13.25
C LYS A 213 3.30 26.96 12.35
N MET A 214 3.62 26.54 11.13
CA MET A 214 4.22 27.42 10.14
C MET A 214 3.78 27.02 8.74
N LYS A 215 3.58 28.01 7.89
CA LYS A 215 3.32 27.82 6.46
C LYS A 215 4.25 28.73 5.68
N ILE A 216 4.84 28.21 4.61
CA ILE A 216 5.60 28.96 3.61
C ILE A 216 5.02 28.57 2.27
N TYR A 217 4.25 29.44 1.63
CA TYR A 217 3.42 29.05 0.49
C TYR A 217 3.18 30.21 -0.47
N ILE A 218 2.75 29.87 -1.68
CA ILE A 218 2.17 30.81 -2.65
C ILE A 218 0.65 30.70 -2.54
N ASP A 219 -0.02 31.83 -2.35
CA ASP A 219 -1.48 31.89 -2.29
C ASP A 219 -2.13 31.93 -3.68
N ASP A 220 -3.45 31.97 -3.70
CA ASP A 220 -4.24 31.96 -4.94
C ASP A 220 -4.04 33.22 -5.81
N SER A 221 -3.49 34.29 -5.25
CA SER A 221 -3.12 35.50 -5.99
C SER A 221 -1.71 35.41 -6.61
N GLY A 222 -0.95 34.37 -6.28
CA GLY A 222 0.46 34.22 -6.67
C GLY A 222 1.44 34.90 -5.72
N ALA A 223 0.96 35.46 -4.60
CA ALA A 223 1.82 36.16 -3.66
C ALA A 223 2.54 35.17 -2.72
N PRO A 224 3.86 35.34 -2.48
CA PRO A 224 4.56 34.54 -1.50
C PRO A 224 4.16 34.95 -0.08
N LYS A 225 3.84 33.96 0.75
CA LYS A 225 3.44 34.15 2.16
C LYS A 225 4.22 33.25 3.09
N MET A 226 4.52 33.80 4.26
CA MET A 226 4.99 33.04 5.42
C MET A 226 4.10 33.38 6.61
N GLU A 227 3.55 32.36 7.27
CA GLU A 227 2.69 32.49 8.44
C GLU A 227 3.25 31.68 9.61
N ILE A 228 3.34 32.30 10.78
CA ILE A 228 3.55 31.60 12.07
C ILE A 228 2.23 31.59 12.81
N LEU A 229 1.80 30.41 13.27
CA LEU A 229 0.50 30.21 13.92
C LEU A 229 0.65 29.96 15.42
N ASP A 230 -0.32 30.44 16.18
CA ASP A 230 -0.42 30.21 17.62
C ASP A 230 -0.95 28.81 17.97
N GLU A 231 -1.27 28.58 19.24
CA GLU A 231 -1.84 27.32 19.73
C GLU A 231 -3.28 27.03 19.27
N ASN A 232 -3.99 28.07 18.86
CA ASN A 232 -5.37 28.04 18.36
C ASN A 232 -5.41 28.00 16.82
N GLY A 233 -4.25 28.04 16.15
CA GLY A 233 -4.16 28.08 14.70
C GLY A 233 -4.45 29.45 14.09
N LYS A 234 -4.40 30.53 14.88
CA LYS A 234 -4.49 31.90 14.38
C LYS A 234 -3.10 32.40 14.01
N THR A 235 -3.02 33.15 12.92
CA THR A 235 -1.77 33.79 12.49
C THR A 235 -1.31 34.80 13.54
N LYS A 236 -0.14 34.55 14.11
CA LYS A 236 0.55 35.45 15.04
C LYS A 236 1.44 36.43 14.27
N GLU A 237 2.14 35.94 13.26
CA GLU A 237 3.05 36.72 12.41
C GLU A 237 2.85 36.32 10.95
N MET A 238 2.87 37.31 10.06
CA MET A 238 2.76 37.13 8.61
C MET A 238 3.80 37.98 7.90
N LEU A 239 4.54 37.37 6.97
CA LEU A 239 5.46 38.05 6.04
C LEU A 239 4.97 37.84 4.60
N GLY A 240 5.17 38.83 3.73
CA GLY A 240 4.81 38.72 2.30
C GLY A 240 3.59 39.52 1.85
N GLN A 241 3.05 40.42 2.68
CA GLN A 241 2.26 41.55 2.17
C GLN A 241 3.21 42.60 1.61
N PHE A 242 3.73 42.37 0.41
CA PHE A 242 4.39 43.44 -0.33
C PHE A 242 3.30 44.27 -1.04
N PRO A 243 3.25 45.59 -0.84
CA PRO A 243 2.31 46.47 -1.55
C PRO A 243 2.50 46.42 -3.07
#